data_AF-A0A357Y9H3-F1
#
_entry.id   AF-A0A357Y9H3-F1
#
_cell.length_a   1.000
_cell.length_b   1.000
_cell.length_c   1.000
_cell.angle_alpha   90.00
_cell.angle_beta   90.00
_cell.angle_gamma   90.00
#
_symmetry.space_group_name_H-M   'P 1'
#
loop_
_entity.id
_entity.type
_entity.pdbx_description
1 polymer ?
#
loop_
_entity_poly.entity_id
_entity_poly.type
_entity_poly.pdbx_seq_one_letter_code
_entity_poly.pdbx_strand_id
1 'polypeptide(L)'
;DPWHRRLLSRIFHLIGHFLFGIRVRDFNCPAKLFRAEMIKSLPLESRGFLIDLEIFALARKKGFKFRELPVTHFPRLKGKPLSSFNQVFESLFGIFKLWRRLRNI
;
A
#
# COMPACT_ATOMS: atom_id res chain seq x y z
N ASP A 1 19.00 4.50 1.11
CA ASP A 1 18.17 4.66 2.33
C ASP A 1 18.84 4.04 3.54
N PRO A 2 18.60 4.62 4.73
CA PRO A 2 18.99 4.04 6.02
C PRO A 2 18.42 2.61 6.20
N TRP A 3 19.14 1.78 6.95
CA TRP A 3 18.76 0.38 7.18
C TRP A 3 17.39 0.24 7.86
N HIS A 4 17.08 1.10 8.83
CA HIS A 4 15.81 1.09 9.57
C HIS A 4 14.60 1.32 8.66
N ARG A 5 14.75 2.17 7.63
CA ARG A 5 13.68 2.47 6.66
C ARG A 5 13.39 1.27 5.75
N ARG A 6 14.45 0.55 5.35
CA ARG A 6 14.31 -0.71 4.59
C ARG A 6 13.62 -1.79 5.41
N LEU A 7 13.94 -1.89 6.70
CA LEU A 7 13.30 -2.83 7.62
C LEU A 7 11.81 -2.52 7.79
N LEU A 8 11.46 -1.26 8.07
CA LEU A 8 10.07 -0.83 8.22
C LEU A 8 9.24 -1.08 6.95
N SER A 9 9.79 -0.78 5.77
CA SER A 9 9.13 -1.06 4.50
C SER A 9 8.89 -2.56 4.29
N ARG A 10 9.87 -3.42 4.63
CA ARG A 10 9.70 -4.87 4.57
C ARG A 10 8.61 -5.38 5.52
N ILE A 11 8.60 -4.89 6.76
CA ILE A 11 7.56 -5.25 7.74
C ILE A 11 6.18 -4.86 7.21
N PHE A 12 6.04 -3.65 6.68
CA PHE A 12 4.79 -3.18 6.10
C PHE A 12 4.33 -4.06 4.94
N HIS A 13 5.25 -4.47 4.07
CA HIS A 13 4.93 -5.37 2.96
C HIS A 13 4.51 -6.77 3.45
N LEU A 14 5.19 -7.32 4.45
CA LEU A 14 4.83 -8.60 5.06
C LEU A 14 3.45 -8.53 5.72
N ILE A 15 3.13 -7.46 6.45
CA ILE A 15 1.81 -7.28 7.04
C ILE A 15 0.73 -7.25 5.95
N GLY A 16 0.95 -6.49 4.87
CA GLY A 16 0.05 -6.46 3.71
C GLY A 16 -0.16 -7.85 3.09
N HIS A 17 0.91 -8.62 2.99
CA HIS A 17 0.88 -9.99 2.48
C HIS A 17 0.06 -10.93 3.38
N PHE A 18 0.32 -10.94 4.68
CA PHE A 18 -0.33 -11.87 5.60
C PHE A 18 -1.77 -11.48 5.95
N LEU A 19 -2.06 -10.19 6.18
CA LEU A 19 -3.38 -9.76 6.61
C LEU A 19 -4.39 -9.66 5.46
N PHE A 20 -3.94 -9.28 4.26
CA PHE A 20 -4.82 -9.04 3.11
C PHE A 20 -4.54 -9.98 1.93
N GLY A 21 -3.57 -10.88 2.06
CA GLY A 21 -3.21 -11.84 1.00
C GLY A 21 -2.55 -11.18 -0.21
N ILE A 22 -2.02 -9.97 -0.10
CA ILE A 22 -1.48 -9.22 -1.25
C ILE A 22 -0.18 -9.90 -1.73
N ARG A 23 -0.20 -10.46 -2.95
CA ARG A 23 0.93 -11.17 -3.56
C ARG A 23 1.64 -10.28 -4.58
N VAL A 24 2.08 -9.11 -4.14
CA VAL A 24 2.78 -8.10 -4.94
C VAL A 24 4.02 -7.68 -4.16
N ARG A 25 5.19 -7.53 -4.80
CA ARG A 25 6.45 -7.21 -4.12
C ARG A 25 6.44 -5.79 -3.55
N ASP A 26 5.86 -4.85 -4.30
CA ASP A 26 5.73 -3.46 -3.89
C ASP A 26 4.35 -2.90 -4.27
N PHE A 27 3.46 -2.82 -3.27
CA PHE A 27 2.16 -2.18 -3.43
C PHE A 27 2.16 -0.69 -3.06
N ASN A 28 3.26 -0.13 -2.57
CA ASN A 28 3.38 1.29 -2.19
C ASN A 28 4.07 2.14 -3.28
N CYS A 29 4.54 1.51 -4.36
CA CYS A 29 5.09 2.24 -5.50
C CYS A 29 4.07 3.27 -6.04
N PRO A 30 4.45 4.54 -6.24
CA PRO A 30 3.51 5.55 -6.76
C PRO A 30 3.15 5.34 -8.24
N ALA A 31 3.97 4.62 -9.00
CA ALA A 31 3.73 4.33 -10.40
C ALA A 31 2.79 3.13 -10.53
N LYS A 32 1.48 3.39 -10.64
CA LYS A 32 0.45 2.36 -10.80
C LYS A 32 -0.54 2.75 -11.88
N LEU A 33 -1.02 1.74 -12.61
CA LEU A 33 -2.10 1.89 -13.57
C LEU A 33 -3.25 0.98 -13.17
N PHE A 34 -4.45 1.53 -13.18
CA PHE A 34 -5.66 0.82 -12.80
C PHE A 34 -6.71 0.95 -13.90
N ARG A 35 -7.54 -0.09 -14.07
CA ARG A 35 -8.77 0.04 -14.85
C ARG A 35 -9.72 0.98 -14.10
N ALA A 36 -10.31 1.93 -14.81
CA ALA A 36 -11.21 2.91 -14.21
C ALA A 36 -12.40 2.24 -13.48
N GLU A 37 -12.98 1.21 -14.10
CA GLU A 37 -14.08 0.41 -13.53
C GLU A 37 -13.70 -0.26 -12.20
N MET A 38 -12.46 -0.73 -12.09
CA MET A 38 -11.98 -1.38 -10.87
C MET A 38 -12.01 -0.37 -9.72
N ILE A 39 -11.39 0.80 -9.90
CA ILE A 39 -11.32 1.86 -8.88
C ILE A 39 -12.71 2.38 -8.51
N LYS A 40 -13.57 2.65 -9.50
CA LYS A 40 -14.94 3.13 -9.26
C LYS A 40 -15.79 2.13 -8.47
N SER A 41 -15.44 0.84 -8.53
CA SER A 41 -16.16 -0.18 -7.77
C SER A 41 -15.73 -0.25 -6.30
N LEU A 42 -14.57 0.30 -5.91
CA LEU A 42 -14.03 0.11 -4.57
C LEU A 42 -14.61 1.15 -3.58
N PRO A 43 -15.19 0.75 -2.44
CA PRO A 43 -15.59 1.68 -1.38
C PRO A 43 -14.37 2.16 -0.60
N LEU A 44 -13.60 3.08 -1.19
CA LEU A 44 -12.37 3.63 -0.59
C LEU A 44 -12.71 4.68 0.47
N GLU A 45 -12.13 4.55 1.66
CA GLU A 45 -12.25 5.55 2.74
C GLU A 45 -10.89 5.96 3.32
N SER A 46 -9.83 5.18 3.06
CA SER A 46 -8.51 5.44 3.63
C SER A 46 -7.90 6.69 2.98
N ARG A 47 -7.00 7.35 3.72
CA ARG A 47 -6.25 8.51 3.24
C ARG A 47 -4.76 8.29 3.43
N GLY A 48 -3.95 9.04 2.68
CA GLY A 48 -2.49 8.97 2.78
C GLY A 48 -1.94 7.58 2.42
N PHE A 49 -0.98 7.09 3.19
CA PHE A 49 -0.24 5.85 2.91
C PHE A 49 -1.09 4.57 2.90
N LEU A 50 -2.27 4.59 3.53
CA LEU A 50 -3.13 3.41 3.63
C LEU A 50 -4.01 3.18 2.40
N ILE A 51 -4.18 4.19 1.55
CA ILE A 51 -5.04 4.08 0.36
C ILE A 51 -4.58 2.96 -0.57
N ASP A 52 -3.26 2.81 -0.73
CA ASP A 52 -2.68 1.77 -1.56
C ASP A 52 -3.06 0.40 -1.00
N LEU A 53 -2.85 0.18 0.29
CA LEU A 53 -3.19 -1.08 0.93
C LEU A 53 -4.68 -1.42 0.81
N GLU A 54 -5.56 -0.43 1.00
CA GLU A 54 -7.01 -0.58 0.85
C GLU A 54 -7.40 -0.95 -0.59
N ILE A 55 -6.83 -0.27 -1.59
CA ILE A 55 -7.07 -0.56 -3.01
C ILE A 55 -6.70 -2.01 -3.30
N PHE A 56 -5.49 -2.45 -2.95
CA PHE A 56 -5.03 -3.80 -3.25
C PHE A 56 -5.84 -4.87 -2.49
N ALA A 57 -6.19 -4.62 -1.23
CA ALA A 57 -7.00 -5.53 -0.43
C ALA A 57 -8.41 -5.72 -1.02
N LEU A 58 -9.11 -4.62 -1.33
CA LEU A 58 -10.45 -4.66 -1.91
C LEU A 58 -10.45 -5.22 -3.33
N ALA A 59 -9.50 -4.79 -4.17
CA ALA A 59 -9.38 -5.31 -5.53
C ALA A 59 -9.12 -6.82 -5.54
N ARG A 60 -8.28 -7.31 -4.63
CA ARG A 60 -8.08 -8.76 -4.46
C ARG A 60 -9.36 -9.47 -4.02
N LYS A 61 -10.08 -8.92 -3.03
CA LYS A 61 -11.34 -9.49 -2.53
C LYS A 61 -12.39 -9.62 -3.64
N LYS A 62 -12.40 -8.68 -4.59
CA LYS A 62 -13.24 -8.71 -5.79
C LYS A 62 -12.71 -9.56 -6.95
N GLY A 63 -11.59 -10.26 -6.77
CA GLY A 63 -11.03 -11.17 -7.78
C GLY A 63 -10.20 -10.48 -8.88
N PHE A 64 -9.85 -9.21 -8.74
CA PHE A 64 -8.95 -8.55 -9.68
C PHE A 64 -7.54 -9.13 -9.59
N LYS A 65 -6.85 -9.18 -10.74
CA LYS A 65 -5.47 -9.65 -10.87
C LYS A 65 -4.51 -8.48 -10.97
N PHE A 66 -3.31 -8.66 -10.41
CA PHE A 66 -2.23 -7.67 -10.46
C PHE A 66 -1.08 -8.21 -11.30
N ARG A 67 -0.39 -7.31 -12.01
CA ARG A 67 0.84 -7.61 -12.73
C ARG A 67 1.89 -6.56 -12.36
N GLU A 68 3.07 -7.01 -11.97
CA GLU A 68 4.20 -6.14 -11.67
C GLU A 68 5.04 -5.95 -12.93
N LEU A 69 5.37 -4.70 -13.22
CA LEU A 69 6.29 -4.33 -14.29
C LEU A 69 7.48 -3.60 -13.67
N PRO A 70 8.72 -3.91 -14.11
CA PRO A 70 9.89 -3.21 -13.60
C PRO A 70 9.84 -1.74 -14.00
N VAL A 71 10.13 -0.87 -13.04
CA VAL A 71 10.26 0.58 -13.27
C VAL A 71 11.56 1.06 -12.65
N THR A 72 12.23 2.00 -13.33
CA THR A 72 13.47 2.61 -12.83
C THR A 72 13.12 3.79 -11.95
N HIS A 73 13.48 3.71 -10.66
CA HIS A 73 13.36 4.84 -9.75
C HIS A 73 14.57 5.77 -9.91
N PHE A 74 14.32 7.00 -10.35
CA PHE A 74 15.37 8.02 -10.40
C PHE A 74 15.60 8.64 -9.01
N PRO A 75 16.85 8.93 -8.64
CA PRO A 75 17.14 9.61 -7.40
C PRO A 75 16.48 10.99 -7.40
N ARG A 76 15.88 11.36 -6.27
CA ARG A 76 15.27 12.66 -6.10
C ARG A 76 16.35 13.75 -6.16
N LEU A 77 16.23 14.69 -7.10
CA LEU A 77 17.18 15.79 -7.27
C LEU A 77 16.93 16.96 -6.30
N LYS A 78 15.67 17.20 -5.89
CA LYS A 78 15.28 18.29 -4.98
C LYS A 78 14.09 17.89 -4.09
N GLY A 79 14.01 18.50 -2.89
CA GLY A 79 12.89 18.36 -1.94
C GLY A 79 13.10 17.28 -0.88
N LYS A 80 12.59 17.53 0.34
CA LYS A 80 12.66 16.57 1.45
C LYS A 80 11.61 15.46 1.29
N PRO A 81 11.90 14.20 1.66
CA PRO A 81 10.88 13.17 1.72
C PRO A 81 9.76 13.62 2.66
N LEU A 82 8.50 13.57 2.19
CA LEU A 82 7.33 13.92 3.00
C LEU A 82 7.04 12.89 4.10
N SER A 83 7.66 11.71 4.03
CA SER A 83 7.44 10.62 4.97
C SER A 83 8.17 10.88 6.29
N SER A 84 7.42 11.27 7.32
CA SER A 84 7.90 11.37 8.70
C SER A 84 7.79 10.03 9.41
N PHE A 85 8.67 9.78 10.40
CA PHE A 85 8.68 8.54 11.18
C PHE A 85 7.34 8.28 11.88
N ASN A 86 6.70 9.34 12.42
CA ASN A 86 5.38 9.28 13.05
C ASN A 86 4.31 8.76 12.07
N GLN A 87 4.39 9.15 10.79
CA GLN A 87 3.41 8.75 9.79
C GLN A 87 3.50 7.25 9.45
N VAL A 88 4.69 6.66 9.58
CA VAL A 88 4.89 5.22 9.44
C VAL A 88 4.22 4.48 10.61
N PHE A 89 4.37 4.97 11.84
CA PHE A 89 3.71 4.40 13.02
C PHE A 89 2.19 4.52 12.96
N GLU A 90 1.66 5.69 12.61
CA GLU A 90 0.23 5.90 12.38
C GLU A 90 -0.32 4.93 11.33
N SER A 91 0.46 4.68 10.27
CA SER A 91 0.08 3.72 9.23
C SER A 91 0.00 2.29 9.79
N LEU A 92 0.90 1.87 10.69
CA LEU A 92 0.83 0.54 11.32
C LEU A 92 -0.46 0.35 12.13
N PHE A 93 -0.86 1.34 12.94
CA PHE A 93 -2.14 1.28 13.66
C PHE A 93 -3.34 1.33 12.70
N GLY A 94 -3.27 2.15 11.67
CA GLY A 94 -4.30 2.25 10.65
C GLY A 94 -4.49 0.96 9.85
N ILE A 95 -3.44 0.16 9.64
CA ILE A 95 -3.57 -1.17 9.04
C ILE A 95 -4.50 -2.07 9.86
N PHE A 96 -4.35 -2.08 11.19
CA PHE A 96 -5.18 -2.92 12.04
C PHE A 96 -6.66 -2.50 11.98
N LYS A 97 -6.91 -1.19 11.98
CA LYS A 97 -8.26 -0.62 11.79
C LYS A 97 -8.83 -1.02 10.42
N LEU A 98 -8.04 -0.89 9.35
CA LEU A 98 -8.43 -1.29 8.00
C LEU A 98 -8.75 -2.78 7.92
N TRP A 99 -7.92 -3.63 8.53
CA TRP A 99 -8.11 -5.08 8.55
C TRP A 99 -9.44 -5.47 9.23
N ARG A 100 -9.74 -4.89 10.39
CA ARG A 100 -11.02 -5.12 11.08
C ARG A 100 -12.20 -4.69 10.22
N ARG A 101 -12.12 -3.54 9.57
CA ARG A 101 -13.19 -3.03 8.71
C ARG A 101 -13.42 -3.94 7.49
N LEU A 102 -12.36 -4.33 6.79
CA LEU A 102 -12.47 -5.16 5.58
C LEU A 102 -12.93 -6.60 5.84
N ARG A 103 -12.78 -7.08 7.09
CA ARG A 103 -13.29 -8.38 7.54
C ARG A 103 -14.80 -8.39 7.80
N ASN A 104 -15.39 -7.23 8.06
CA ASN A 104 -16.83 -7.07 8.33
C ASN A 104 -17.66 -6.71 7.08
N ILE A 105 -16.99 -6.37 5.98
CA ILE A 105 -17.56 -6.25 4.63
C ILE A 105 -17.51 -7.64 3.98
#